data_AF-A0A7X6T964-F1
#
_entry.id   AF-A0A7X6T964-F1
#
_cell.length_a   1.000
_cell.length_b   1.000
_cell.length_c   1.000
_cell.angle_alpha   90.00
_cell.angle_beta   90.00
_cell.angle_gamma   90.00
#
_symmetry.space_group_name_H-M   'P 1'
#
loop_
_entity.id
_entity.type
_entity.pdbx_description
1 polymer ?
#
loop_
_entity_poly.entity_id
_entity_poly.type
_entity_poly.pdbx_seq_one_letter_code
_entity_poly.pdbx_strand_id
1 'polypeptide(L)'
;MNRKIQHLTWRAILLAIPGSILITASSTYVALHASALPWPTIFVAVLSFAAMRLLGKSDINEINVAATGMSAGAMVAGGLVFTLPGLFISGIWKVGDKEVTAQAFIRQHFPVVLLIALAGVLMGTALCWMLRKRNIEQQALSYPIGKAAASTLSAGKAGGSQALILFISLVAAAVLTLLRDQFGLFPAMVSFSIVAIPFTFSMSPMAIGIGGMIGFSSTLYWLLGAGVTTL
;
A
#
# COMPACT_ATOMS: atom_id res chain seq x y z
N MET A 1 -20.63 31.09 8.93
CA MET A 1 -19.69 29.98 8.67
C MET A 1 -20.38 28.66 8.99
N ASN A 2 -21.24 28.17 8.09
CA ASN A 2 -22.06 26.96 8.33
C ASN A 2 -21.90 26.00 7.14
N ARG A 3 -20.72 25.38 7.01
CA ARG A 3 -20.52 24.23 6.12
C ARG A 3 -20.64 22.98 6.98
N LYS A 4 -21.82 22.36 7.00
CA LYS A 4 -21.99 21.01 7.52
C LYS A 4 -21.03 20.10 6.75
N ILE A 5 -19.99 19.59 7.40
CA ILE A 5 -19.12 18.55 6.84
C ILE A 5 -19.92 17.25 6.92
N GLN A 6 -20.74 16.99 5.90
CA GLN A 6 -21.76 15.94 5.91
C GLN A 6 -21.32 14.63 5.22
N HIS A 7 -20.01 14.37 5.16
CA HIS A 7 -19.48 13.25 4.37
C HIS A 7 -18.82 12.14 5.22
N LEU A 8 -18.69 12.35 6.54
CA LEU A 8 -18.31 11.28 7.46
C LEU A 8 -19.57 10.48 7.82
N THR A 9 -19.83 9.42 7.08
CA THR A 9 -20.98 8.54 7.33
C THR A 9 -20.55 7.32 8.14
N TRP A 10 -21.51 6.71 8.84
CA TRP A 10 -21.29 5.43 9.51
C TRP A 10 -20.85 4.33 8.53
N ARG A 11 -21.38 4.34 7.30
CA ARG A 11 -21.00 3.41 6.23
C ARG A 11 -19.52 3.56 5.85
N ALA A 12 -19.03 4.79 5.72
CA ALA A 12 -17.62 5.04 5.41
C ALA A 12 -16.69 4.52 6.51
N ILE A 13 -17.07 4.67 7.79
CA ILE A 13 -16.31 4.15 8.93
C ILE A 13 -16.30 2.61 8.92
N LEU A 14 -17.47 1.99 8.75
CA LEU A 14 -17.61 0.53 8.68
C LEU A 14 -16.83 -0.09 7.52
N LEU A 15 -16.63 0.64 6.42
CA LEU A 15 -15.77 0.20 5.32
C LEU A 15 -14.28 0.46 5.63
N ALA A 16 -13.96 1.60 6.23
CA ALA A 16 -12.58 2.00 6.52
C ALA A 16 -11.90 1.08 7.53
N ILE A 17 -12.60 0.61 8.57
CA ILE A 17 -12.01 -0.26 9.61
C ILE A 17 -11.49 -1.58 9.02
N PRO A 18 -12.34 -2.48 8.46
CA PRO A 18 -11.88 -3.75 7.91
C PRO A 18 -10.96 -3.55 6.71
N GLY A 19 -11.22 -2.53 5.89
CA GLY A 19 -10.34 -2.19 4.77
C GLY A 19 -8.96 -1.75 5.24
N SER A 20 -8.84 -0.96 6.31
CA SER A 20 -7.55 -0.56 6.87
C SER A 20 -6.77 -1.74 7.42
N ILE A 21 -7.43 -2.72 8.04
CA ILE A 21 -6.78 -3.96 8.52
C ILE A 21 -6.23 -4.76 7.35
N LEU A 22 -7.04 -4.96 6.31
CA LEU A 22 -6.65 -5.68 5.10
C LEU A 22 -5.49 -4.99 4.39
N ILE A 23 -5.56 -3.67 4.22
CA ILE A 23 -4.52 -2.88 3.56
C ILE A 23 -3.24 -2.85 4.39
N THR A 24 -3.33 -2.75 5.72
CA THR A 24 -2.15 -2.82 6.60
C THR A 24 -1.44 -4.16 6.46
N ALA A 25 -2.19 -5.27 6.49
CA ALA A 25 -1.63 -6.61 6.34
C ALA A 25 -0.98 -6.81 4.96
N SER A 26 -1.68 -6.42 3.89
CA SER A 26 -1.20 -6.51 2.51
C SER A 26 0.06 -5.65 2.30
N SER A 27 0.04 -4.38 2.71
CA SER A 27 1.18 -3.48 2.56
C SER A 27 2.38 -3.92 3.40
N THR A 28 2.16 -4.45 4.61
CA THR A 28 3.25 -4.99 5.45
C THR A 28 3.91 -6.19 4.78
N TYR A 29 3.11 -7.12 4.25
CA TYR A 29 3.60 -8.29 3.53
C TYR A 29 4.41 -7.88 2.29
N VAL A 30 3.85 -7.00 1.44
CA VAL A 30 4.53 -6.55 0.22
C VAL A 30 5.81 -5.80 0.55
N ALA A 31 5.82 -4.93 1.56
CA ALA A 31 7.01 -4.19 1.92
C ALA A 31 8.13 -5.08 2.48
N LEU A 32 7.80 -6.10 3.27
CA LEU A 32 8.79 -7.06 3.76
C LEU A 32 9.26 -8.01 2.66
N HIS A 33 8.36 -8.46 1.79
CA HIS A 33 8.69 -9.44 0.75
C HIS A 33 9.41 -8.81 -0.46
N ALA A 34 8.92 -7.68 -0.95
CA ALA A 34 9.42 -7.01 -2.14
C ALA A 34 10.40 -5.86 -1.83
N SER A 35 10.67 -5.59 -0.55
CA SER A 35 11.50 -4.45 -0.09
C SER A 35 11.04 -3.08 -0.62
N ALA A 36 9.78 -2.99 -1.06
CA ALA A 36 9.17 -1.81 -1.64
C ALA A 36 7.72 -1.70 -1.20
N LEU A 37 7.29 -0.49 -0.85
CA LEU A 37 5.90 -0.21 -0.43
C LEU A 37 5.16 0.53 -1.57
N PRO A 38 4.45 -0.18 -2.46
CA PRO A 38 3.61 0.48 -3.45
C PRO A 38 2.43 1.17 -2.75
N TRP A 39 2.22 2.45 -3.06
CA TRP A 39 1.14 3.24 -2.48
C TRP A 39 -0.22 2.73 -2.99
N PRO A 40 -1.13 2.23 -2.13
CA PRO A 40 -2.35 1.56 -2.57
C PRO A 40 -3.50 2.53 -2.88
N THR A 41 -3.24 3.83 -3.04
CA THR A 41 -4.27 4.88 -3.11
C THR A 41 -5.32 4.65 -4.20
N ILE A 42 -4.89 4.26 -5.41
CA ILE A 42 -5.82 3.98 -6.52
C ILE A 42 -6.65 2.72 -6.23
N PHE A 43 -6.00 1.66 -5.77
CA PHE A 43 -6.67 0.40 -5.43
C PHE A 43 -7.72 0.62 -4.34
N VAL A 44 -7.36 1.33 -3.28
CA VAL A 44 -8.25 1.63 -2.17
C VAL A 44 -9.42 2.53 -2.59
N ALA A 45 -9.21 3.49 -3.50
CA ALA A 45 -10.28 4.29 -4.07
C ALA A 45 -11.29 3.43 -4.86
N VAL A 46 -10.80 2.51 -5.69
CA VAL A 46 -11.64 1.57 -6.46
C VAL A 46 -12.38 0.59 -5.54
N LEU A 47 -11.68 0.05 -4.54
CA LEU A 47 -12.25 -0.87 -3.56
C LEU A 47 -13.35 -0.20 -2.74
N SER A 48 -13.10 1.03 -2.27
CA SER A 48 -14.08 1.85 -1.55
C SER A 48 -15.31 2.12 -2.41
N PHE A 49 -15.10 2.48 -3.68
CA PHE A 49 -16.19 2.67 -4.64
C PHE A 49 -17.03 1.40 -4.83
N ALA A 50 -16.37 0.27 -5.10
CA ALA A 50 -17.04 -1.01 -5.33
C ALA A 50 -17.85 -1.43 -4.09
N ALA A 51 -17.23 -1.39 -2.91
CA ALA A 51 -17.87 -1.75 -1.65
C ALA A 51 -19.07 -0.83 -1.34
N MET A 52 -18.93 0.48 -1.56
CA MET A 52 -20.01 1.43 -1.26
C MET A 52 -21.16 1.35 -2.26
N ARG A 53 -20.88 0.94 -3.50
CA ARG A 53 -21.91 0.63 -4.51
C ARG A 53 -22.70 -0.64 -4.16
N LEU A 54 -22.05 -1.66 -3.58
CA LEU A 54 -22.74 -2.84 -3.05
C LEU A 54 -23.66 -2.49 -1.88
N LEU A 55 -23.28 -1.50 -1.06
CA LEU A 55 -24.09 -0.99 0.05
C LEU A 55 -25.15 0.05 -0.38
N GLY A 56 -25.41 0.25 -1.67
CA GLY A 56 -26.44 1.15 -2.19
C GLY A 56 -25.90 2.44 -2.84
N LYS A 57 -26.43 3.61 -2.44
CA LYS A 57 -26.06 4.90 -3.06
C LYS A 57 -24.57 5.22 -2.80
N SER A 58 -23.89 5.69 -3.84
CA SER A 58 -22.47 6.05 -3.83
C SER A 58 -22.27 7.56 -3.99
N ASP A 59 -21.89 8.23 -2.89
CA ASP A 59 -21.41 9.61 -2.92
C ASP A 59 -19.87 9.64 -3.03
N ILE A 60 -19.34 10.50 -3.90
CA ILE A 60 -17.89 10.57 -4.14
C ILE A 60 -17.15 11.01 -2.87
N ASN A 61 -17.73 11.93 -2.10
CA ASN A 61 -17.08 12.42 -0.89
C ASN A 61 -17.05 11.33 0.21
N GLU A 62 -18.13 10.57 0.35
CA GLU A 62 -18.21 9.43 1.27
C GLU A 62 -17.21 8.32 0.87
N ILE A 63 -17.04 8.05 -0.43
CA ILE A 63 -15.99 7.14 -0.93
C ILE A 63 -14.60 7.67 -0.59
N ASN A 64 -14.35 8.96 -0.78
CA ASN A 64 -13.05 9.55 -0.47
C ASN A 64 -12.72 9.45 1.02
N VAL A 65 -13.72 9.57 1.90
CA VAL A 65 -13.54 9.35 3.35
C VAL A 65 -13.17 7.88 3.63
N ALA A 66 -13.93 6.93 3.10
CA ALA A 66 -13.64 5.51 3.27
C ALA A 66 -12.25 5.13 2.72
N ALA A 67 -11.91 5.63 1.53
CA ALA A 67 -10.63 5.40 0.87
C ALA A 67 -9.46 6.01 1.64
N THR A 68 -9.64 7.21 2.19
CA THR A 68 -8.62 7.84 3.05
C THR A 68 -8.39 7.02 4.31
N GLY A 69 -9.48 6.55 4.97
CA GLY A 69 -9.37 5.70 6.15
C GLY A 69 -8.68 4.37 5.90
N MET A 70 -9.00 3.70 4.79
CA MET A 70 -8.30 2.49 4.36
C MET A 70 -6.82 2.75 4.02
N SER A 71 -6.53 3.84 3.30
CA SER A 71 -5.16 4.20 2.91
C SER A 71 -4.30 4.63 4.11
N ALA A 72 -4.90 5.12 5.19
CA ALA A 72 -4.20 5.42 6.43
C ALA A 72 -3.52 4.15 7.01
N GLY A 73 -4.14 2.98 6.86
CA GLY A 73 -3.54 1.70 7.26
C GLY A 73 -2.21 1.41 6.56
N ALA A 74 -2.11 1.70 5.26
CA ALA A 74 -0.86 1.56 4.51
C ALA A 74 0.25 2.49 5.02
N MET A 75 -0.10 3.71 5.46
CA MET A 75 0.88 4.66 6.02
C MET A 75 1.43 4.17 7.36
N VAL A 76 0.56 3.60 8.21
CA VAL A 76 0.98 2.98 9.47
C VAL A 76 1.86 1.75 9.22
N ALA A 77 1.46 0.88 8.28
CA ALA A 77 2.26 -0.26 7.85
C ALA A 77 3.65 0.17 7.38
N GLY A 78 3.74 1.20 6.53
CA GLY A 78 5.01 1.75 6.07
C GLY A 78 5.90 2.20 7.23
N GLY A 79 5.36 2.95 8.19
CA GLY A 79 6.11 3.37 9.38
C GLY A 79 6.65 2.17 10.16
N LEU A 80 5.81 1.16 10.43
CA LEU A 80 6.20 -0.03 11.18
C LEU A 80 7.25 -0.89 10.45
N VAL A 81 7.11 -1.09 9.15
CA VAL A 81 8.05 -1.93 8.36
C VAL A 81 9.44 -1.30 8.27
N PHE A 82 9.59 0.02 8.43
CA PHE A 82 10.91 0.64 8.52
C PHE A 82 11.44 0.73 9.96
N THR A 83 10.56 0.97 10.94
CA THR A 83 10.99 1.11 12.34
C THR A 83 11.36 -0.22 12.98
N LEU A 84 10.56 -1.27 12.79
CA LEU A 84 10.79 -2.55 13.49
C LEU A 84 12.11 -3.21 13.07
N PRO A 85 12.44 -3.35 11.77
CA PRO A 85 13.77 -3.83 11.37
C PRO A 85 14.90 -2.96 11.91
N GLY A 86 14.73 -1.63 11.97
CA GLY A 86 15.71 -0.73 12.58
C GLY A 86 15.97 -1.02 14.07
N LEU A 87 14.95 -1.42 14.83
CA LEU A 87 15.10 -1.82 16.24
C LEU A 87 15.88 -3.14 16.39
N PHE A 88 15.74 -4.06 15.43
CA PHE A 88 16.54 -5.28 15.39
C PHE A 88 17.99 -5.00 14.98
N ILE A 89 18.20 -4.19 13.95
CA ILE A 89 19.54 -3.85 13.44
C ILE A 89 20.35 -3.05 14.47
N SER A 90 19.70 -2.17 15.24
CA SER A 90 20.35 -1.42 16.31
C SER A 90 20.68 -2.25 17.56
N GLY A 91 20.30 -3.53 17.60
CA GLY A 91 20.57 -4.44 18.72
C GLY A 91 19.70 -4.21 19.96
N ILE A 92 18.73 -3.29 19.90
CA ILE A 92 17.75 -3.04 20.95
C ILE A 92 16.85 -4.27 21.11
N TRP A 93 16.41 -4.85 19.99
CA TRP A 93 15.66 -6.10 19.97
C TRP A 93 16.55 -7.23 19.46
N LYS A 94 16.66 -8.30 20.25
CA LYS A 94 17.47 -9.48 19.89
C LYS A 94 16.55 -10.65 19.59
N VAL A 95 16.78 -11.29 18.45
CA VAL A 95 16.16 -12.56 18.07
C VAL A 95 17.24 -13.63 18.32
N GLY A 96 17.18 -14.36 19.44
CA GLY A 96 18.26 -15.30 19.74
C GLY A 96 18.19 -16.08 21.04
N ASP A 97 17.42 -15.65 22.04
CA ASP A 97 17.20 -16.47 23.22
C ASP A 97 16.29 -17.64 22.84
N LYS A 98 16.86 -18.84 22.75
CA LYS A 98 16.22 -20.09 22.32
C LYS A 98 14.97 -20.48 23.13
N GLU A 99 14.65 -19.75 24.18
CA GLU A 99 13.50 -19.98 25.06
C GLU A 99 12.29 -19.05 24.81
N VAL A 100 12.43 -17.99 24.00
CA VAL A 100 11.33 -17.06 23.76
C VAL A 100 10.50 -17.50 22.55
N THR A 101 9.35 -18.12 22.80
CA THR A 101 8.34 -18.38 21.77
C THR A 101 7.92 -17.08 21.09
N ALA A 102 7.69 -17.10 19.76
CA ALA A 102 7.25 -15.92 18.99
C ALA A 102 6.04 -15.18 19.62
N GLN A 103 5.13 -15.93 20.24
CA GLN A 103 3.96 -15.39 20.93
C GLN A 103 4.33 -14.59 22.20
N ALA A 104 5.35 -15.03 22.95
CA ALA A 104 5.85 -14.32 24.11
C ALA A 104 6.55 -13.02 23.70
N PHE A 105 7.36 -13.07 22.63
CA PHE A 105 7.99 -11.89 22.05
C PHE A 105 6.96 -10.85 21.62
N ILE A 106 5.91 -11.28 20.90
CA ILE A 106 4.81 -10.39 20.48
C ILE A 106 4.13 -9.78 21.69
N ARG A 107 3.76 -10.57 22.72
CA ARG A 107 3.09 -10.03 23.91
C ARG A 107 3.92 -8.99 24.67
N GLN A 108 5.23 -9.22 24.77
CA GLN A 108 6.14 -8.29 25.45
C GLN A 108 6.29 -6.96 24.69
N HIS A 109 6.40 -7.02 23.36
CA HIS A 109 6.69 -5.83 22.54
C HIS A 109 5.44 -5.15 21.98
N PHE A 110 4.29 -5.81 21.98
CA PHE A 110 3.01 -5.27 21.51
C PHE A 110 2.69 -3.88 22.07
N PRO A 111 2.77 -3.59 23.38
CA PRO A 111 2.46 -2.25 23.89
C PRO A 111 3.41 -1.18 23.35
N VAL A 112 4.69 -1.51 23.17
CA VAL A 112 5.69 -0.59 22.60
C VAL A 112 5.38 -0.31 21.13
N VAL A 113 5.10 -1.35 20.33
CA VAL A 113 4.72 -1.20 18.93
C VAL A 113 3.45 -0.37 18.78
N LEU A 114 2.46 -0.62 19.64
CA LEU A 114 1.21 0.13 19.67
C LEU A 114 1.45 1.61 19.96
N LEU A 115 2.29 1.93 20.96
CA LEU A 115 2.63 3.31 21.30
C LEU A 115 3.38 4.01 20.16
N ILE A 116 4.34 3.34 19.51
CA ILE A 116 5.05 3.88 18.34
C ILE A 116 4.07 4.15 17.20
N ALA A 117 3.17 3.22 16.89
CA ALA A 117 2.16 3.38 15.86
C ALA A 117 1.22 4.56 16.17
N LEU A 118 0.72 4.65 17.41
CA LEU A 118 -0.17 5.74 17.85
C LEU A 118 0.54 7.09 17.80
N ALA A 119 1.77 7.18 18.31
CA ALA A 119 2.56 8.40 18.26
C ALA A 119 2.81 8.84 16.81
N GLY A 120 3.16 7.90 15.92
CA GLY A 120 3.35 8.16 14.50
C GLY A 120 2.09 8.66 13.81
N VAL A 121 0.93 8.07 14.11
CA VAL A 121 -0.37 8.52 13.56
C VAL A 121 -0.72 9.91 14.07
N LEU A 122 -0.63 10.17 15.37
CA LEU A 122 -0.96 11.46 15.95
C LEU A 122 -0.05 12.57 15.43
N MET A 123 1.26 12.33 15.40
CA MET A 123 2.23 13.29 14.89
C MET A 123 2.06 13.50 13.38
N GLY A 124 1.91 12.42 12.60
CA GLY A 124 1.71 12.48 11.16
C GLY A 124 0.44 13.25 10.78
N THR A 125 -0.67 12.96 11.44
CA THR A 125 -1.94 13.67 11.20
C THR A 125 -1.87 15.14 11.59
N ALA A 126 -1.24 15.49 12.72
CA ALA A 126 -1.03 16.87 13.14
C ALA A 126 -0.16 17.65 12.12
N LEU A 127 0.95 17.06 11.66
CA LEU A 127 1.82 17.67 10.65
C LEU A 127 1.11 17.82 9.30
N CYS A 128 0.35 16.81 8.86
CA CYS A 128 -0.46 16.89 7.65
C CYS A 128 -1.50 18.03 7.76
N TRP A 129 -2.14 18.18 8.91
CA TRP A 129 -3.08 19.28 9.16
C TRP A 129 -2.41 20.64 9.08
N MET A 130 -1.27 20.82 9.75
CA MET A 130 -0.52 22.09 9.75
C MET A 130 -0.02 22.46 8.35
N LEU A 131 0.51 21.50 7.60
CA LEU A 131 1.07 21.72 6.27
C LEU A 131 0.02 21.76 5.17
N ARG A 132 -1.23 21.37 5.44
CA ARG A 132 -2.31 21.33 4.46
C ARG A 132 -2.48 22.65 3.72
N LYS A 133 -2.53 23.77 4.45
CA LYS A 133 -2.74 25.10 3.86
C LYS A 133 -1.60 25.47 2.90
N ARG A 134 -0.35 25.21 3.32
CA ARG A 134 0.84 25.48 2.51
C ARG A 134 0.86 24.61 1.25
N ASN A 135 0.67 23.31 1.40
CA ASN A 135 0.84 22.36 0.30
C ASN A 135 -0.31 22.44 -0.71
N ILE A 136 -1.56 22.56 -0.24
CA ILE A 136 -2.74 22.54 -1.10
C ILE A 136 -3.09 23.93 -1.66
N GLU A 137 -3.20 24.94 -0.79
CA GLU A 137 -3.73 26.25 -1.21
C GLU A 137 -2.64 27.16 -1.78
N GLN A 138 -1.44 27.18 -1.19
CA GLN A 138 -0.38 28.11 -1.58
C GLN A 138 0.51 27.57 -2.71
N GLN A 139 0.95 26.31 -2.60
CA GLN A 139 1.88 25.71 -3.56
C GLN A 139 1.21 25.03 -4.75
N ALA A 140 -0.11 24.78 -4.68
CA ALA A 140 -0.91 24.17 -5.75
C ALA A 140 -0.20 23.00 -6.48
N LEU A 141 0.39 22.08 -5.70
CA LEU A 141 1.15 20.95 -6.23
C LEU A 141 0.32 20.12 -7.21
N SER A 142 0.99 19.45 -8.15
CA SER A 142 0.31 18.73 -9.23
C SER A 142 -0.51 17.50 -8.77
N TYR A 143 -0.27 16.97 -7.56
CA TYR A 143 -0.94 15.80 -6.95
C TYR A 143 -1.31 14.67 -7.95
N PRO A 144 -0.35 14.14 -8.73
CA PRO A 144 -0.63 13.23 -9.84
C PRO A 144 -1.35 11.96 -9.39
N ILE A 145 -0.94 11.36 -8.27
CA ILE A 145 -1.57 10.14 -7.72
C ILE A 145 -3.00 10.42 -7.26
N GLY A 146 -3.24 11.58 -6.63
CA GLY A 146 -4.58 11.99 -6.21
C GLY A 146 -5.52 12.26 -7.40
N LYS A 147 -5.00 12.90 -8.45
CA LYS A 147 -5.74 13.12 -9.70
C LYS A 147 -6.04 11.80 -10.42
N ALA A 148 -5.09 10.86 -10.44
CA ALA A 148 -5.28 9.53 -11.01
C ALA A 148 -6.33 8.71 -10.22
N ALA A 149 -6.32 8.78 -8.89
CA ALA A 149 -7.35 8.14 -8.07
C ALA A 149 -8.73 8.77 -8.32
N ALA A 150 -8.80 10.10 -8.42
CA ALA A 150 -10.05 10.81 -8.74
C ALA A 150 -10.58 10.47 -10.13
N SER A 151 -9.72 10.44 -11.16
CA SER A 151 -10.13 10.07 -12.53
C SER A 151 -10.57 8.61 -12.61
N THR A 152 -9.91 7.72 -11.89
CA THR A 152 -10.31 6.30 -11.77
C THR A 152 -11.69 6.18 -11.12
N LEU A 153 -11.94 6.95 -10.07
CA LEU A 153 -13.24 6.97 -9.40
C LEU A 153 -14.35 7.53 -10.30
N SER A 154 -14.06 8.60 -11.04
CA SER A 154 -14.97 9.16 -12.04
C SER A 154 -15.25 8.18 -13.17
N ALA A 155 -14.24 7.47 -13.68
CA ALA A 155 -14.39 6.43 -14.69
C ALA A 155 -15.22 5.24 -14.18
N GLY A 156 -14.99 4.81 -12.93
CA GLY A 156 -15.79 3.77 -12.28
C GLY A 156 -17.25 4.17 -12.12
N LYS A 157 -17.54 5.45 -11.83
CA LYS A 157 -18.91 5.98 -11.72
C LYS A 157 -19.60 6.12 -13.07
N ALA A 158 -18.91 6.63 -14.08
CA ALA A 158 -19.42 6.75 -15.44
C ALA A 158 -19.71 5.38 -16.08
N GLY A 159 -18.99 4.33 -15.65
CA GLY A 159 -19.12 2.99 -16.19
C GLY A 159 -18.56 2.87 -17.62
N GLY A 160 -18.80 1.73 -18.26
CA GLY A 160 -18.36 1.46 -19.63
C GLY A 160 -16.99 0.76 -19.73
N SER A 161 -16.39 0.84 -20.92
CA SER A 161 -15.20 0.05 -21.29
C SER A 161 -13.99 0.28 -20.36
N GLN A 162 -13.76 1.52 -19.93
CA GLN A 162 -12.63 1.86 -19.03
C GLN A 162 -12.75 1.19 -17.65
N ALA A 163 -13.96 1.19 -17.07
CA ALA A 163 -14.21 0.49 -15.80
C ALA A 163 -14.05 -1.03 -15.95
N LEU A 164 -14.48 -1.59 -17.07
CA LEU A 164 -14.34 -3.02 -17.38
C LEU A 164 -12.87 -3.43 -17.49
N ILE A 165 -12.04 -2.64 -18.18
CA ILE A 165 -10.60 -2.88 -18.30
C ILE A 165 -9.92 -2.90 -16.92
N LEU A 166 -10.27 -1.97 -16.03
CA LEU A 166 -9.74 -1.93 -14.65
C LEU A 166 -10.12 -3.17 -13.85
N PHE A 167 -11.39 -3.60 -13.91
CA PHE A 167 -11.82 -4.81 -13.21
C PHE A 167 -11.21 -6.08 -13.79
N ILE A 168 -11.14 -6.22 -15.13
CA ILE A 168 -10.54 -7.38 -15.78
C ILE A 168 -9.05 -7.48 -15.45
N SER A 169 -8.31 -6.37 -15.51
CA SER A 169 -6.88 -6.36 -15.16
C SER A 169 -6.63 -6.72 -13.71
N LEU A 170 -7.47 -6.22 -12.78
CA LEU A 170 -7.41 -6.60 -11.36
C LEU A 170 -7.66 -8.10 -11.15
N VAL A 171 -8.75 -8.63 -11.74
CA VAL A 171 -9.10 -10.06 -11.61
C VAL A 171 -8.06 -10.94 -12.29
N ALA A 172 -7.58 -10.58 -13.47
CA ALA A 172 -6.53 -11.31 -14.18
C ALA A 172 -5.25 -11.36 -13.35
N ALA A 173 -4.82 -10.23 -12.77
CA ALA A 173 -3.64 -10.21 -11.89
C ALA A 173 -3.85 -11.10 -10.65
N ALA A 174 -5.03 -11.06 -10.03
CA ALA A 174 -5.35 -11.91 -8.88
C ALA A 174 -5.33 -13.41 -9.25
N VAL A 175 -5.97 -13.79 -10.36
CA VAL A 175 -6.01 -15.18 -10.84
C VAL A 175 -4.61 -15.67 -11.20
N LEU A 176 -3.82 -14.88 -11.94
CA LEU A 176 -2.43 -15.24 -12.27
C LEU A 176 -1.58 -15.43 -11.02
N THR A 177 -1.73 -14.57 -10.03
CA THR A 177 -0.99 -14.67 -8.76
C THR A 177 -1.42 -15.90 -7.97
N LEU A 178 -2.72 -16.23 -7.92
CA LEU A 178 -3.21 -17.45 -7.28
C LEU A 178 -2.74 -18.72 -7.98
N LEU A 179 -2.76 -18.76 -9.32
CA LEU A 179 -2.27 -19.89 -10.10
C LEU A 179 -0.75 -20.10 -9.92
N ARG A 180 0.00 -19.01 -9.80
CA ARG A 180 1.45 -19.05 -9.54
C ARG A 180 1.76 -19.49 -8.10
N ASP A 181 1.15 -18.86 -7.10
CA ASP A 181 1.56 -19.00 -5.70
C ASP A 181 0.93 -20.21 -4.99
N GLN A 182 -0.33 -20.55 -5.31
CA GLN A 182 -1.04 -21.69 -4.69
C GLN A 182 -0.92 -22.98 -5.50
N PHE A 183 -0.99 -22.89 -6.83
CA PHE A 183 -0.98 -24.08 -7.70
C PHE A 183 0.39 -24.40 -8.30
N GLY A 184 1.38 -23.51 -8.14
CA GLY A 184 2.74 -23.75 -8.61
C GLY A 184 2.88 -23.95 -10.12
N LEU A 185 1.87 -23.54 -10.91
CA LEU A 185 1.81 -23.77 -12.35
C LEU A 185 2.90 -23.01 -13.11
N PHE A 186 3.45 -21.94 -12.51
CA PHE A 186 4.52 -21.12 -13.07
C PHE A 186 5.67 -20.96 -12.07
N PRO A 187 6.93 -21.01 -12.53
CA PRO A 187 8.07 -20.71 -11.67
C PRO A 187 8.00 -19.26 -11.19
N ALA A 188 7.94 -19.07 -9.86
CA ALA A 188 7.90 -17.73 -9.25
C ALA A 188 9.18 -16.92 -9.50
N MET A 189 10.31 -17.63 -9.68
CA MET A 189 11.59 -17.07 -10.08
C MET A 189 12.16 -17.88 -11.24
N VAL A 190 12.60 -17.15 -12.27
CA VAL A 190 13.37 -17.70 -13.37
C VAL A 190 14.79 -17.20 -13.21
N SER A 191 15.71 -18.11 -12.90
CA SER A 191 17.13 -17.80 -12.80
C SER A 191 17.86 -18.30 -14.04
N PHE A 192 18.66 -17.45 -14.65
CA PHE A 192 19.54 -17.80 -15.76
C PHE A 192 20.87 -17.09 -15.60
N SER A 193 21.96 -17.71 -16.05
CA SER A 193 23.29 -17.10 -15.99
C SER A 193 23.75 -16.69 -17.39
N ILE A 194 24.26 -15.47 -17.52
CA ILE A 194 24.94 -15.00 -18.72
C ILE A 194 26.38 -14.69 -18.32
N VAL A 195 27.35 -15.39 -18.91
CA VAL A 195 28.80 -15.19 -18.65
C VAL A 195 29.11 -15.17 -17.15
N ALA A 196 28.70 -16.22 -16.43
CA ALA A 196 28.90 -16.40 -14.97
C ALA A 196 28.22 -15.37 -14.05
N ILE A 197 27.44 -14.43 -14.59
CA ILE A 197 26.62 -13.50 -13.79
C ILE A 197 25.22 -14.11 -13.62
N PRO A 198 24.77 -14.43 -12.39
CA PRO A 198 23.43 -14.95 -12.16
C PRO A 198 22.39 -13.83 -12.26
N PHE A 199 21.42 -13.98 -13.16
CA PHE A 199 20.24 -13.14 -13.24
C PHE A 199 19.03 -13.91 -12.70
N THR A 200 18.27 -13.27 -11.82
CA THR A 200 17.03 -13.84 -11.28
C THR A 200 15.88 -12.90 -11.56
N PHE A 201 14.88 -13.38 -12.31
CA PHE A 201 13.67 -12.66 -12.62
C PHE A 201 12.51 -13.20 -11.79
N SER A 202 11.91 -12.36 -10.96
CA SER A 202 10.64 -12.70 -10.30
C SER A 202 9.48 -12.41 -11.23
N MET A 203 8.74 -13.44 -11.61
CA MET A 203 7.55 -13.32 -12.45
C MET A 203 6.35 -12.88 -11.60
N SER A 204 6.31 -11.62 -11.16
CA SER A 204 5.15 -11.07 -10.44
C SER A 204 4.39 -10.04 -11.28
N PRO A 205 3.05 -10.20 -11.44
CA PRO A 205 2.21 -9.17 -12.07
C PRO A 205 2.36 -7.80 -11.39
N MET A 206 2.57 -7.82 -10.08
CA MET A 206 2.85 -6.63 -9.28
C MET A 206 4.13 -5.90 -9.71
N ALA A 207 5.26 -6.61 -9.88
CA ALA A 207 6.51 -5.98 -10.31
C ALA A 207 6.41 -5.37 -11.70
N ILE A 208 5.70 -6.03 -12.63
CA ILE A 208 5.43 -5.50 -13.97
C ILE A 208 4.61 -4.20 -13.87
N GLY A 209 3.55 -4.19 -13.07
CA GLY A 209 2.71 -3.00 -12.85
C GLY A 209 3.48 -1.85 -12.21
N ILE A 210 4.27 -2.12 -11.17
CA ILE A 210 5.09 -1.12 -10.48
C ILE A 210 6.15 -0.54 -11.42
N GLY A 211 6.86 -1.39 -12.18
CA GLY A 211 7.86 -0.95 -13.16
C GLY A 211 7.25 -0.03 -14.23
N GLY A 212 6.06 -0.37 -14.72
CA GLY A 212 5.31 0.47 -15.65
C GLY A 212 4.92 1.85 -15.08
N MET A 213 4.60 1.92 -13.78
CA MET A 213 4.26 3.20 -13.12
C MET A 213 5.47 4.07 -12.79
N ILE A 214 6.58 3.46 -12.38
CA ILE A 214 7.82 4.16 -11.97
C ILE A 214 8.55 4.74 -13.20
N GLY A 215 8.42 4.08 -14.35
CA GLY A 215 9.05 4.49 -15.61
C GLY A 215 10.50 4.00 -15.72
N PHE A 216 10.95 3.85 -16.97
CA PHE A 216 12.22 3.21 -17.29
C PHE A 216 13.43 3.83 -16.59
N SER A 217 13.53 5.16 -16.60
CA SER A 217 14.70 5.87 -16.03
C SER A 217 14.87 5.61 -14.54
N SER A 218 13.79 5.70 -13.77
CA SER A 218 13.81 5.48 -12.32
C SER A 218 14.11 4.02 -11.97
N THR A 219 13.54 3.07 -12.72
CA THR A 219 13.85 1.64 -12.57
C THR A 219 15.31 1.34 -12.90
N LEU A 220 15.88 2.01 -13.91
CA LEU A 220 17.27 1.84 -14.30
C LEU A 220 18.23 2.31 -13.19
N TYR A 221 17.97 3.47 -12.56
CA TYR A 221 18.77 3.91 -11.42
C TYR A 221 18.73 2.93 -10.25
N TRP A 222 17.55 2.35 -9.99
CA TRP A 222 17.39 1.32 -8.96
C TRP A 222 18.18 0.05 -9.28
N LEU A 223 18.16 -0.39 -10.54
CA LEU A 223 18.89 -1.56 -11.02
C LEU A 223 20.42 -1.35 -11.00
N LEU A 224 20.88 -0.15 -11.39
CA LEU A 224 22.29 0.22 -11.30
C LEU A 224 22.76 0.27 -9.84
N GLY A 225 21.95 0.85 -8.94
CA GLY A 225 22.23 0.86 -7.51
C GLY A 225 22.38 -0.55 -6.93
N ALA A 226 21.47 -1.46 -7.27
CA ALA A 226 21.55 -2.86 -6.87
C ALA A 226 22.84 -3.54 -7.37
N GLY A 227 23.22 -3.31 -8.64
CA GLY A 227 24.46 -3.86 -9.20
C GLY A 227 25.73 -3.38 -8.50
N VAL A 228 25.78 -2.13 -8.05
CA VAL A 228 26.92 -1.57 -7.30
C VAL A 228 27.01 -2.13 -5.88
N THR A 229 25.88 -2.46 -5.25
CA THR A 229 25.89 -2.99 -3.87
C THR A 229 26.23 -4.48 -3.80
N THR A 230 26.14 -5.20 -4.92
CA THR A 230 26.44 -6.64 -5.01
C THR A 230 27.85 -6.96 -5.52
N LEU A 231 28.65 -5.95 -5.87
CA LEU A 231 30.08 -6.04 -6.20
C LEU A 231 30.93 -5.77 -4.97
#